data_AF-A0A7S3SUN3-F1
#
_entry.id   AF-A0A7S3SUN3-F1
#
_cell.length_a   1.000
_cell.length_b   1.000
_cell.length_c   1.000
_cell.angle_alpha   90.00
_cell.angle_beta   90.00
_cell.angle_gamma   90.00
#
_symmetry.space_group_name_H-M   'P 1'
#
loop_
_entity.id
_entity.type
_entity.pdbx_description
1 polymer ?
#
loop_
_entity_poly.entity_id
_entity_poly.type
_entity_poly.pdbx_seq_one_letter_code
_entity_poly.pdbx_strand_id
1 'polypeptide(L)'
;MVGAELTFALAREVKRFEKKGALRLLLGCRATALQTDAAGAVVGVAYTDAAGGSASLLATDTVLATGGFANDRSDTSLLEKHRPDLLRFPTTNGPWATGDGMKMAMAIGAGTVDMDRVQVHPTGFLDPADLAAPAKVLCGEMMRGVGGVLLSPEGRRFVDELRPRDKVVEAELATGASEFTLLLNGAMAAEAGRHLEHYAHKGLLVKLQGTPALARWMVASADGADKQTAEQAVARAAAVDAAAAAAVEATLNATLEEYAAAAAAGGDVFG
;
A
#
# COMPACT_ATOMS: atom_id res chain seq x y z
N MET A 1 11.57 -7.18 -7.41
CA MET A 1 10.86 -6.71 -6.20
C MET A 1 11.65 -7.12 -4.97
N VAL A 2 12.51 -6.22 -4.49
CA VAL A 2 13.52 -6.51 -3.45
C VAL A 2 12.91 -7.06 -2.15
N GLY A 3 11.71 -6.59 -1.76
CA GLY A 3 11.02 -7.05 -0.55
C GLY A 3 10.61 -8.53 -0.58
N ALA A 4 10.01 -9.00 -1.67
CA ALA A 4 9.61 -10.40 -1.80
C ALA A 4 10.83 -11.33 -1.87
N GLU A 5 11.91 -10.89 -2.53
CA GLU A 5 13.16 -11.63 -2.61
C GLU A 5 13.78 -11.84 -1.22
N LEU A 6 13.76 -10.81 -0.35
CA LEU A 6 14.21 -10.93 1.04
C LEU A 6 13.34 -11.93 1.82
N THR A 7 12.01 -11.83 1.72
CA THR A 7 11.10 -12.76 2.40
C THR A 7 11.31 -14.20 1.95
N PHE A 8 11.49 -14.44 0.64
CA PHE A 8 11.77 -15.79 0.14
C PHE A 8 13.13 -16.32 0.57
N ALA A 9 14.15 -15.46 0.65
CA ALA A 9 15.46 -15.84 1.18
C ALA A 9 15.38 -16.20 2.67
N LEU A 10 14.71 -15.37 3.48
CA LEU A 10 14.50 -15.65 4.91
C LEU A 10 13.68 -16.92 5.13
N ALA A 11 12.59 -17.11 4.39
CA ALA A 11 11.77 -18.32 4.47
C ALA A 11 12.58 -19.59 4.12
N ARG A 12 13.55 -19.49 3.20
CA ARG A 12 14.45 -20.59 2.86
C ARG A 12 15.39 -20.92 4.00
N GLU A 13 15.99 -19.92 4.64
CA GLU A 13 16.85 -20.14 5.81
C GLU A 13 16.05 -20.67 7.00
N VAL A 14 14.85 -20.15 7.28
CA VAL A 14 13.94 -20.69 8.30
C VAL A 14 13.71 -22.18 8.10
N LYS A 15 13.34 -22.61 6.88
CA LYS A 15 13.16 -24.03 6.54
C LYS A 15 14.45 -24.84 6.69
N ARG A 16 15.61 -24.24 6.43
CA ARG A 16 16.92 -24.89 6.60
C ARG A 16 17.23 -25.14 8.07
N PHE A 17 16.99 -24.16 8.95
CA PHE A 17 17.18 -24.31 10.40
C PHE A 17 16.17 -25.29 11.00
N GLU A 18 14.92 -25.28 10.51
CA GLU A 18 13.90 -26.23 10.90
C GLU A 18 14.30 -27.68 10.58
N LYS A 19 14.77 -27.94 9.35
CA LYS A 19 15.27 -29.28 8.95
C LYS A 19 16.46 -29.78 9.78
N LYS A 20 17.26 -28.86 10.32
CA LYS A 20 18.41 -29.18 11.20
C LYS A 20 18.00 -29.37 12.67
N GLY A 21 16.73 -29.16 13.01
CA GLY A 21 16.24 -29.18 14.39
C GLY A 21 16.68 -27.97 15.23
N ALA A 22 17.26 -26.94 14.59
CA ALA A 22 17.75 -25.73 15.26
C ALA A 22 16.65 -24.67 15.43
N LEU A 23 15.51 -24.84 14.78
CA LEU A 23 14.34 -23.97 14.88
C LEU A 23 13.08 -24.83 14.88
N ARG A 24 12.10 -24.48 15.72
CA ARG A 24 10.75 -25.05 15.66
C ARG A 24 9.79 -23.96 15.25
N LEU A 25 9.11 -24.14 14.11
CA LEU A 25 8.10 -23.21 13.64
C LEU A 25 6.71 -23.71 14.07
N LEU A 26 5.97 -22.87 14.79
CA LEU A 26 4.59 -23.13 15.20
C LEU A 26 3.64 -22.23 14.41
N LEU A 27 3.03 -22.80 13.38
CA LEU A 27 2.01 -22.10 12.57
C LEU A 27 0.61 -22.31 13.16
N GLY A 28 -0.31 -21.41 12.83
CA GLY A 28 -1.67 -21.46 13.37
C GLY A 28 -1.73 -21.24 14.90
N CYS A 29 -0.68 -20.65 15.48
CA CYS A 29 -0.59 -20.36 16.90
C CYS A 29 -0.56 -18.84 17.08
N ARG A 30 -1.56 -18.26 17.75
CA ARG A 30 -1.62 -16.83 18.06
C ARG A 30 -1.17 -16.62 19.49
N ALA A 31 -0.06 -15.89 19.69
CA ALA A 31 0.34 -15.44 21.02
C ALA A 31 -0.71 -14.47 21.60
N THR A 32 -1.11 -14.69 22.85
CA THR A 32 -2.20 -13.95 23.51
C THR A 32 -1.75 -13.17 24.74
N ALA A 33 -0.70 -13.62 25.44
CA ALA A 33 -0.11 -12.88 26.56
C ALA A 33 1.36 -13.23 26.77
N LEU A 34 2.15 -12.25 27.23
CA LEU A 34 3.45 -12.53 27.84
C LEU A 34 3.24 -13.03 29.27
N GLN A 35 4.00 -14.05 29.66
CA GLN A 35 3.96 -14.61 31.02
C GLN A 35 5.13 -14.05 31.82
N THR A 36 4.86 -13.60 33.04
CA THR A 36 5.88 -13.06 33.94
C THR A 36 5.97 -13.87 35.23
N ASP A 37 7.15 -13.91 35.84
CA ASP A 37 7.32 -14.40 37.20
C ASP A 37 6.90 -13.34 38.24
N ALA A 38 7.08 -13.66 39.53
CA ALA A 38 6.76 -12.76 40.64
C ALA A 38 7.65 -11.50 40.71
N ALA A 39 8.82 -11.52 40.08
CA ALA A 39 9.72 -10.37 39.97
C ALA A 39 9.41 -9.50 38.73
N GLY A 40 8.48 -9.93 37.87
CA GLY A 40 8.09 -9.25 36.64
C GLY A 40 8.95 -9.63 35.43
N ALA A 41 9.85 -10.60 35.55
CA ALA A 41 10.64 -11.07 34.40
C ALA A 41 9.76 -11.89 33.45
N VAL A 42 9.88 -11.66 32.14
CA VAL A 42 9.18 -12.47 31.13
C VAL A 42 9.80 -13.87 31.08
N VAL A 43 8.97 -14.89 31.28
CA VAL A 43 9.37 -16.30 31.34
C VAL A 43 8.72 -17.17 30.26
N GLY A 44 7.94 -16.56 29.37
CA GLY A 44 7.28 -17.27 28.29
C GLY A 44 6.12 -16.50 27.65
N VAL A 45 5.35 -17.24 26.87
CA VAL A 45 4.20 -16.73 26.11
C VAL A 45 3.04 -17.72 26.18
N ALA A 46 1.84 -17.20 26.47
CA ALA A 46 0.60 -17.93 26.28
C ALA A 46 0.16 -17.78 24.81
N TYR A 47 -0.39 -18.85 24.24
CA TYR A 47 -0.91 -18.83 22.87
C TYR A 47 -2.16 -19.68 22.71
N THR A 48 -2.95 -19.38 21.69
CA THR A 48 -4.05 -20.22 21.20
C THR A 48 -3.70 -20.86 19.88
N ASP A 49 -3.95 -22.16 19.74
CA ASP A 49 -3.76 -22.89 18.49
C ASP A 49 -4.98 -22.79 17.56
N ALA A 50 -4.86 -23.35 16.35
CA ALA A 50 -5.91 -23.31 15.34
C ALA A 50 -7.16 -24.12 15.71
N ALA A 51 -7.06 -25.02 16.69
CA ALA A 51 -8.20 -25.76 17.24
C ALA A 51 -8.87 -25.01 18.42
N GLY A 52 -8.36 -23.83 18.80
CA GLY A 52 -8.82 -23.05 19.93
C GLY A 52 -8.24 -23.50 21.28
N GLY A 53 -7.30 -24.44 21.27
CA GLY A 53 -6.59 -24.89 22.47
C GLY A 53 -5.68 -23.80 23.01
N SER A 54 -5.72 -23.56 24.31
CA SER A 54 -4.79 -22.64 25.00
C SER A 54 -3.60 -23.38 25.56
N ALA A 55 -2.40 -22.86 25.34
CA ALA A 55 -1.15 -23.44 25.82
C ALA A 55 -0.14 -22.37 26.21
N SER A 56 0.99 -22.80 26.76
CA SER A 56 2.10 -21.92 27.15
C SER A 56 3.43 -22.46 26.64
N LEU A 57 4.31 -21.56 26.24
CA LEU A 57 5.68 -21.86 25.87
C LEU A 57 6.60 -21.06 26.79
N LEU A 58 7.32 -21.77 27.66
CA LEU A 58 8.32 -21.15 28.52
C LEU A 58 9.60 -20.87 27.73
N ALA A 59 10.21 -19.72 27.97
CA ALA A 59 11.46 -19.29 27.35
C ALA A 59 12.22 -18.36 28.30
N THR A 60 13.54 -18.44 28.29
CA THR A 60 14.39 -17.47 29.02
C THR A 60 14.35 -16.09 28.39
N ASP A 61 14.25 -16.05 27.06
CA ASP A 61 14.29 -14.84 26.25
C ASP A 61 13.11 -14.85 25.28
N THR A 62 12.38 -13.74 25.21
CA THR A 62 11.25 -13.58 24.30
C THR A 62 11.46 -12.37 23.41
N VAL A 63 11.41 -12.58 22.09
CA VAL A 63 11.55 -11.52 21.09
C VAL A 63 10.21 -11.27 20.42
N LEU A 64 9.71 -10.03 20.50
CA LEU A 64 8.52 -9.60 19.76
C LEU A 64 8.91 -9.14 18.36
N ALA A 65 8.57 -9.94 17.35
CA ALA A 65 8.73 -9.62 15.93
C ALA A 65 7.37 -9.60 15.21
N THR A 66 6.40 -8.89 15.78
CA THR A 66 4.96 -9.04 15.51
C THR A 66 4.38 -8.04 14.53
N GLY A 67 5.20 -7.16 13.94
CA GLY A 67 4.75 -6.13 13.02
C GLY A 67 4.12 -4.92 13.73
N GLY A 68 3.28 -4.17 13.01
CA GLY A 68 2.67 -2.91 13.47
C GLY A 68 1.17 -2.99 13.72
N PHE A 69 0.53 -1.82 13.85
CA PHE A 69 -0.90 -1.66 14.14
C PHE A 69 -1.68 -0.85 13.08
N ALA A 70 -1.08 -0.62 11.90
CA ALA A 70 -1.65 0.22 10.85
C ALA A 70 -2.93 -0.33 10.18
N ASN A 71 -3.34 -1.56 10.53
CA ASN A 71 -4.63 -2.15 10.15
C ASN A 71 -5.48 -2.52 11.37
N ASP A 72 -5.18 -1.97 12.55
CA ASP A 72 -5.95 -2.25 13.75
C ASP A 72 -7.30 -1.52 13.69
N ARG A 73 -8.37 -2.30 13.55
CA ARG A 73 -9.77 -1.84 13.52
C ARG A 73 -10.60 -2.54 14.61
N SER A 74 -9.93 -3.12 15.61
CA SER A 74 -10.59 -3.81 16.72
C SER A 74 -11.10 -2.83 17.79
N ASP A 75 -11.93 -3.29 18.72
CA ASP A 75 -12.43 -2.49 19.86
C ASP A 75 -11.31 -1.94 20.78
N THR A 76 -10.11 -2.51 20.67
CA THR A 76 -8.91 -2.07 21.41
C THR A 76 -7.91 -1.40 20.47
N SER A 77 -8.40 -0.76 19.41
CA SER A 77 -7.55 -0.30 18.30
C SER A 77 -6.50 0.70 18.76
N LEU A 78 -5.23 0.34 18.56
CA LEU A 78 -4.12 1.28 18.74
C LEU A 78 -4.16 2.39 17.69
N LEU A 79 -4.64 2.09 16.48
CA LEU A 79 -4.75 3.09 15.42
C LEU A 79 -5.83 4.12 15.75
N GLU A 80 -7.01 3.68 16.19
CA GLU A 80 -8.07 4.59 16.65
C GLU A 80 -7.63 5.41 17.86
N LYS A 81 -6.94 4.78 18.82
CA LYS A 81 -6.46 5.47 20.02
C LYS A 81 -5.47 6.59 19.70
N HIS A 82 -4.56 6.37 18.75
CA HIS A 82 -3.43 7.29 18.52
C HIS A 82 -3.61 8.19 17.28
N ARG A 83 -4.33 7.73 16.25
CA ARG A 83 -4.54 8.43 14.97
C ARG A 83 -5.94 8.11 14.40
N PRO A 84 -7.03 8.49 15.09
CA PRO A 84 -8.40 8.21 14.65
C PRO A 84 -8.73 8.87 13.30
N ASP A 85 -8.05 9.97 12.97
CA ASP A 85 -8.14 10.66 11.68
C ASP A 85 -7.78 9.78 10.48
N LEU A 86 -6.95 8.74 10.71
CA LEU A 86 -6.50 7.82 9.66
C LEU A 86 -7.44 6.62 9.44
N LEU A 87 -8.47 6.43 10.27
CA LEU A 87 -9.42 5.31 10.12
C LEU A 87 -10.17 5.35 8.78
N ARG A 88 -10.36 6.55 8.22
CA ARG A 88 -11.03 6.76 6.93
C ARG A 88 -10.23 6.24 5.72
N PHE A 89 -8.92 6.05 5.87
CA PHE A 89 -8.08 5.59 4.77
C PHE A 89 -8.06 4.07 4.72
N PRO A 90 -7.95 3.50 3.50
CA PRO A 90 -7.66 2.08 3.36
C PRO A 90 -6.23 1.77 3.83
N THR A 91 -5.95 0.49 4.07
CA THR A 91 -4.61 0.03 4.46
C THR A 91 -3.88 -0.62 3.30
N THR A 92 -2.55 -0.63 3.32
CA THR A 92 -1.74 -1.51 2.47
C THR A 92 -1.21 -2.73 3.24
N ASN A 93 -1.62 -2.89 4.51
CA ASN A 93 -1.16 -3.96 5.39
C ASN A 93 -2.11 -5.16 5.34
N GLY A 94 -1.61 -6.33 5.71
CA GLY A 94 -2.45 -7.51 5.90
C GLY A 94 -3.31 -7.42 7.16
N PRO A 95 -4.28 -8.34 7.33
CA PRO A 95 -5.16 -8.41 8.50
C PRO A 95 -4.42 -8.67 9.84
N TRP A 96 -3.14 -9.06 9.79
CA TRP A 96 -2.32 -9.33 10.96
C TRP A 96 -1.68 -8.10 11.59
N ALA A 97 -1.71 -6.93 10.94
CA ALA A 97 -1.09 -5.70 11.45
C ALA A 97 -1.98 -4.97 12.47
N THR A 98 -2.31 -5.65 13.57
CA THR A 98 -3.26 -5.22 14.61
C THR A 98 -2.58 -4.84 15.94
N GLY A 99 -1.24 -4.80 15.98
CA GLY A 99 -0.50 -4.40 17.17
C GLY A 99 -0.53 -5.40 18.32
N ASP A 100 -0.88 -6.66 18.09
CA ASP A 100 -1.04 -7.69 19.14
C ASP A 100 0.18 -7.79 20.08
N GLY A 101 1.40 -7.77 19.54
CA GLY A 101 2.63 -7.76 20.33
C GLY A 101 2.80 -6.52 21.22
N MET A 102 2.47 -5.35 20.69
CA MET A 102 2.51 -4.11 21.45
C MET A 102 1.51 -4.14 22.59
N LYS A 103 0.28 -4.62 22.33
CA LYS A 103 -0.76 -4.78 23.35
C LYS A 103 -0.33 -5.74 24.47
N MET A 104 0.28 -6.88 24.12
CA MET A 104 0.83 -7.82 25.10
C MET A 104 1.95 -7.20 25.96
N ALA A 105 2.86 -6.44 25.34
CA ALA A 105 3.93 -5.77 26.07
C ALA A 105 3.40 -4.67 27.00
N MET A 106 2.48 -3.84 26.52
CA MET A 106 1.83 -2.79 27.31
C MET A 106 1.07 -3.36 28.51
N ALA A 107 0.46 -4.53 28.37
CA ALA A 107 -0.27 -5.20 29.45
C ALA A 107 0.63 -5.59 30.63
N ILE A 108 1.95 -5.78 30.42
CA ILE A 108 2.94 -6.03 31.47
C ILE A 108 3.75 -4.78 31.85
N GLY A 109 3.30 -3.59 31.44
CA GLY A 109 3.89 -2.31 31.83
C GLY A 109 4.98 -1.78 30.89
N ALA A 110 5.16 -2.35 29.69
CA ALA A 110 6.10 -1.79 28.72
C ALA A 110 5.64 -0.41 28.24
N GLY A 111 6.58 0.55 28.19
CA GLY A 111 6.37 1.86 27.58
C GLY A 111 6.27 1.78 26.05
N THR A 112 5.75 2.85 25.45
CA THR A 112 5.70 3.01 23.99
C THR A 112 6.30 4.36 23.59
N VAL A 113 6.73 4.47 22.34
CA VAL A 113 7.35 5.67 21.78
C VAL A 113 6.73 5.92 20.41
N ASP A 114 6.43 7.18 20.09
CA ASP A 114 5.98 7.63 18.77
C ASP A 114 4.76 6.92 18.19
N MET A 115 3.83 6.49 19.05
CA MET A 115 2.61 5.77 18.62
C MET A 115 1.67 6.61 17.73
N ASP A 116 1.83 7.93 17.71
CA ASP A 116 1.11 8.86 16.84
C ASP A 116 1.74 9.00 15.43
N ARG A 117 2.96 8.48 15.23
CA ARG A 117 3.71 8.52 13.96
C ARG A 117 3.31 7.40 13.02
N VAL A 118 2.06 7.45 12.56
CA VAL A 118 1.52 6.52 11.55
C VAL A 118 1.63 7.16 10.16
N GLN A 119 2.29 6.46 9.23
CA GLN A 119 2.48 6.91 7.84
C GLN A 119 1.37 6.36 6.94
N VAL A 120 0.80 7.24 6.12
CA VAL A 120 -0.04 6.87 4.97
C VAL A 120 0.86 6.80 3.73
N HIS A 121 0.74 5.72 2.97
CA HIS A 121 1.39 5.63 1.66
C HIS A 121 0.49 6.32 0.62
N PRO A 122 1.00 7.26 -0.20
CA PRO A 122 0.16 8.03 -1.13
C PRO A 122 -0.48 7.14 -2.20
N THR A 123 0.28 6.18 -2.74
CA THR A 123 -0.16 5.38 -3.89
C THR A 123 -0.53 3.95 -3.49
N GLY A 124 -1.84 3.66 -3.45
CA GLY A 124 -2.41 2.32 -3.38
C GLY A 124 -3.29 2.06 -4.60
N PHE A 125 -3.17 0.88 -5.22
CA PHE A 125 -4.00 0.53 -6.38
C PHE A 125 -5.45 0.37 -5.97
N LEU A 126 -6.35 1.01 -6.73
CA LEU A 126 -7.76 0.65 -6.75
C LEU A 126 -7.91 -0.59 -7.62
N ASP A 127 -8.36 -1.69 -7.04
CA ASP A 127 -8.65 -2.90 -7.80
C ASP A 127 -9.95 -2.70 -8.57
N PRO A 128 -9.94 -2.75 -9.91
CA PRO A 128 -11.15 -2.63 -10.71
C PRO A 128 -12.24 -3.65 -10.34
N ALA A 129 -11.88 -4.79 -9.76
CA ALA A 129 -12.81 -5.80 -9.26
C ALA A 129 -13.35 -5.52 -7.85
N ASP A 130 -12.76 -4.59 -7.09
CA ASP A 130 -13.23 -4.15 -5.77
C ASP A 130 -12.66 -2.78 -5.36
N LEU A 131 -13.26 -1.71 -5.90
CA LEU A 131 -12.84 -0.33 -5.61
C LEU A 131 -12.99 0.02 -4.11
N ALA A 132 -13.91 -0.64 -3.40
CA ALA A 132 -14.18 -0.40 -1.98
C ALA A 132 -13.33 -1.27 -1.03
N ALA A 133 -12.46 -2.14 -1.56
CA ALA A 133 -11.64 -3.03 -0.75
C ALA A 133 -10.89 -2.24 0.35
N PRO A 134 -11.01 -2.61 1.64
CA PRO A 134 -10.39 -1.89 2.73
C PRO A 134 -8.86 -2.02 2.73
N ALA A 135 -8.34 -3.08 2.11
CA ALA A 135 -6.93 -3.27 1.84
C ALA A 135 -6.62 -3.02 0.36
N LYS A 136 -5.59 -2.23 0.08
CA LYS A 136 -5.11 -1.91 -1.27
C LYS A 136 -3.77 -2.56 -1.53
N VAL A 137 -3.54 -2.98 -2.77
CA VAL A 137 -2.20 -3.38 -3.19
C VAL A 137 -1.33 -2.12 -3.25
N LEU A 138 -0.22 -2.11 -2.52
CA LEU A 138 0.70 -0.98 -2.53
C LEU A 138 1.27 -0.77 -3.95
N CYS A 139 1.06 0.41 -4.50
CA CYS A 139 1.76 0.86 -5.70
C CYS A 139 3.11 1.42 -5.27
N GLY A 140 4.18 0.71 -5.58
CA GLY A 140 5.51 1.02 -5.07
C GLY A 140 5.95 2.44 -5.44
N GLU A 141 6.63 3.11 -4.52
CA GLU A 141 7.24 4.43 -4.74
C GLU A 141 8.16 4.47 -5.97
N MET A 142 8.76 3.33 -6.33
CA MET A 142 9.53 3.16 -7.57
C MET A 142 8.73 3.58 -8.81
N MET A 143 7.41 3.37 -8.85
CA MET A 143 6.58 3.79 -10.00
C MET A 143 6.59 5.31 -10.22
N ARG A 144 6.65 6.09 -9.12
CA ARG A 144 6.93 7.53 -9.17
C ARG A 144 8.40 7.80 -9.47
N GLY A 145 9.30 7.00 -8.88
CA GLY A 145 10.75 7.08 -9.06
C GLY A 145 11.25 6.91 -10.50
N VAL A 146 10.58 6.12 -11.33
CA VAL A 146 10.88 5.96 -12.77
C VAL A 146 10.28 7.08 -13.62
N GLY A 147 9.69 8.11 -13.01
CA GLY A 147 9.10 9.26 -13.70
C GLY A 147 7.58 9.21 -13.88
N GLY A 148 6.89 8.30 -13.19
CA GLY A 148 5.42 8.27 -13.21
C GLY A 148 4.81 9.54 -12.63
N VAL A 149 3.84 10.11 -13.34
CA VAL A 149 3.22 11.41 -13.01
C VAL A 149 1.88 11.21 -12.32
N LEU A 150 1.64 11.92 -11.22
CA LEU A 150 0.34 11.92 -10.54
C LEU A 150 -0.58 12.98 -11.13
N LEU A 151 -1.74 12.54 -11.61
CA LEU A 151 -2.76 13.37 -12.23
C LEU A 151 -4.04 13.38 -11.40
N SER A 152 -4.62 14.56 -11.21
CA SER A 152 -5.98 14.73 -10.70
C SER A 152 -7.00 14.16 -11.72
N PRO A 153 -8.28 13.97 -11.32
CA PRO A 153 -9.33 13.56 -12.25
C PRO A 153 -9.47 14.44 -13.50
N GLU A 154 -9.09 15.71 -13.40
CA GLU A 154 -9.11 16.69 -14.50
C GLU A 154 -7.88 16.61 -15.41
N GLY A 155 -6.93 15.70 -15.15
CA GLY A 155 -5.72 15.56 -15.95
C GLY A 155 -4.59 16.53 -15.57
N ARG A 156 -4.66 17.18 -14.40
CA ARG A 156 -3.63 18.13 -13.94
C ARG A 156 -2.64 17.45 -13.02
N ARG A 157 -1.36 17.78 -13.18
CA ARG A 157 -0.36 17.52 -12.16
C ARG A 157 -0.56 18.46 -10.97
N PHE A 158 -0.40 17.95 -9.76
CA PHE A 158 -0.67 18.72 -8.53
C PHE A 158 0.44 18.63 -7.49
N VAL A 159 1.46 17.81 -7.70
CA VAL A 159 2.56 17.63 -6.75
C VAL A 159 3.83 17.17 -7.47
N ASP A 160 4.98 17.46 -6.87
CA ASP A 160 6.22 16.75 -7.16
C ASP A 160 6.20 15.36 -6.50
N GLU A 161 6.20 14.34 -7.33
CA GLU A 161 5.99 12.94 -6.98
C GLU A 161 7.12 12.37 -6.10
N LEU A 162 8.29 13.01 -6.04
CA LEU A 162 9.40 12.59 -5.18
C LEU A 162 9.44 13.26 -3.82
N ARG A 163 8.49 14.15 -3.52
CA ARG A 163 8.40 14.74 -2.19
C ARG A 163 8.16 13.66 -1.12
N PRO A 164 8.51 13.96 0.14
CA PRO A 164 8.15 13.10 1.27
C PRO A 164 6.66 12.71 1.24
N ARG A 165 6.36 11.49 1.68
CA ARG A 165 5.02 10.87 1.54
C ARG A 165 3.91 11.70 2.16
N ASP A 166 4.17 12.33 3.29
CA ASP A 166 3.24 13.26 3.95
C ASP A 166 2.89 14.45 3.03
N LYS A 167 3.86 14.98 2.27
CA LYS A 167 3.64 16.08 1.32
C LYS A 167 2.88 15.66 0.08
N VAL A 168 3.07 14.44 -0.40
CA VAL A 168 2.27 13.88 -1.49
C VAL A 168 0.82 13.69 -1.04
N VAL A 169 0.60 13.10 0.14
CA VAL A 169 -0.74 12.91 0.72
C VAL A 169 -1.43 14.26 1.02
N GLU A 170 -0.72 15.26 1.55
CA GLU A 170 -1.26 16.61 1.75
C GLU A 170 -1.74 17.23 0.42
N ALA A 171 -0.97 17.07 -0.66
CA ALA A 171 -1.32 17.60 -1.97
C ALA A 171 -2.51 16.86 -2.59
N GLU A 172 -2.57 15.53 -2.46
CA GLU A 172 -3.73 14.71 -2.85
C GLU A 172 -5.00 15.19 -2.14
N LEU A 173 -4.97 15.34 -0.81
CA LEU A 173 -6.12 15.81 -0.04
C LEU A 173 -6.55 17.24 -0.41
N ALA A 174 -5.61 18.12 -0.76
CA ALA A 174 -5.90 19.49 -1.17
C ALA A 174 -6.67 19.58 -2.49
N THR A 175 -6.62 18.55 -3.34
CA THR A 175 -7.43 18.48 -4.57
C THR A 175 -8.92 18.27 -4.27
N GLY A 176 -9.26 17.70 -3.11
CA GLY A 176 -10.61 17.24 -2.79
C GLY A 176 -11.04 15.95 -3.49
N ALA A 177 -10.19 15.37 -4.35
CA ALA A 177 -10.44 14.10 -5.00
C ALA A 177 -10.07 12.91 -4.09
N SER A 178 -10.73 11.78 -4.30
CA SER A 178 -10.44 10.50 -3.62
C SER A 178 -9.61 9.54 -4.46
N GLU A 179 -9.44 9.83 -5.74
CA GLU A 179 -8.80 8.97 -6.73
C GLU A 179 -7.89 9.78 -7.63
N PHE A 180 -6.75 9.19 -7.99
CA PHE A 180 -5.71 9.82 -8.79
C PHE A 180 -5.18 8.83 -9.83
N THR A 181 -4.67 9.36 -10.93
CA THR A 181 -4.04 8.54 -11.98
C THR A 181 -2.53 8.64 -11.87
N LEU A 182 -1.84 7.51 -11.75
CA LEU A 182 -0.39 7.44 -11.93
C LEU A 182 -0.10 7.05 -13.38
N LEU A 183 0.35 8.02 -14.18
CA LEU A 183 0.64 7.84 -15.60
C LEU A 183 2.09 7.44 -15.81
N LEU A 184 2.32 6.39 -16.61
CA LEU A 184 3.63 6.01 -17.10
C LEU A 184 3.61 5.97 -18.63
N ASN A 185 4.67 6.50 -19.26
CA ASN A 185 4.90 6.31 -20.68
C ASN A 185 5.59 4.95 -20.96
N GLY A 186 5.85 4.65 -22.24
CA GLY A 186 6.48 3.39 -22.64
C GLY A 186 7.91 3.18 -22.13
N ALA A 187 8.71 4.25 -22.02
CA ALA A 187 10.07 4.19 -21.51
C ALA A 187 10.09 3.92 -19.99
N MET A 188 9.27 4.66 -19.23
CA MET A 188 9.09 4.48 -17.79
C MET A 188 8.57 3.08 -17.45
N ALA A 189 7.63 2.58 -18.26
CA ALA A 189 7.12 1.22 -18.16
C ALA A 189 8.20 0.16 -18.39
N ALA A 190 9.09 0.38 -19.37
CA ALA A 190 10.21 -0.51 -19.63
C ALA A 190 11.22 -0.51 -18.47
N GLU A 191 11.50 0.66 -17.88
CA GLU A 191 12.39 0.81 -16.73
C GLU A 191 11.82 0.13 -15.46
N ALA A 192 10.51 0.27 -15.20
CA ALA A 192 9.84 -0.41 -14.10
C ALA A 192 9.95 -1.95 -14.20
N GLY A 193 10.10 -2.49 -15.41
CA GLY A 193 10.42 -3.89 -15.68
C GLY A 193 9.51 -4.88 -14.94
N ARG A 194 10.12 -5.84 -14.22
CA ARG A 194 9.41 -6.93 -13.51
C ARG A 194 8.36 -6.45 -12.50
N HIS A 195 8.47 -5.22 -12.00
CA HIS A 195 7.46 -4.67 -11.10
C HIS A 195 6.15 -4.37 -11.83
N LEU A 196 6.25 -3.78 -13.03
CA LEU A 196 5.09 -3.50 -13.87
C LEU A 196 4.40 -4.80 -14.30
N GLU A 197 5.18 -5.81 -14.70
CA GLU A 197 4.66 -7.15 -15.05
C GLU A 197 3.83 -7.77 -13.91
N HIS A 198 4.30 -7.63 -12.67
CA HIS A 198 3.57 -8.11 -11.50
C HIS A 198 2.21 -7.42 -11.32
N TYR A 199 2.16 -6.10 -11.49
CA TYR A 199 0.91 -5.34 -11.38
C TYR A 199 -0.03 -5.60 -12.58
N ALA A 200 0.52 -5.74 -13.79
CA ALA A 200 -0.23 -6.11 -14.99
C ALA A 200 -0.88 -7.49 -14.85
N HIS A 201 -0.14 -8.49 -14.36
CA HIS A 201 -0.68 -9.84 -14.13
C HIS A 201 -1.83 -9.85 -13.11
N LYS A 202 -1.84 -8.89 -12.17
CA LYS A 202 -2.93 -8.69 -11.21
C LYS A 202 -4.11 -7.89 -11.77
N GLY A 203 -4.05 -7.44 -13.02
CA GLY A 203 -5.10 -6.62 -13.64
C GLY A 203 -5.19 -5.19 -13.10
N LEU A 204 -4.13 -4.70 -12.44
CA LEU A 204 -4.11 -3.38 -11.78
C LEU A 204 -3.65 -2.24 -12.69
N LEU A 205 -3.29 -2.54 -13.93
CA LEU A 205 -2.79 -1.57 -14.90
C LEU A 205 -3.68 -1.54 -16.15
N VAL A 206 -3.87 -0.34 -16.68
CA VAL A 206 -4.62 -0.11 -17.92
C VAL A 206 -3.66 0.43 -18.96
N LYS A 207 -3.58 -0.23 -20.12
CA LYS A 207 -2.76 0.23 -21.24
C LYS A 207 -3.64 0.98 -22.24
N LEU A 208 -3.30 2.23 -22.50
CA LEU A 208 -4.03 3.12 -23.40
C LEU A 208 -3.10 3.62 -24.51
N GLN A 209 -3.68 4.10 -25.61
CA GLN A 209 -2.94 4.64 -26.76
C GLN A 209 -3.30 6.11 -26.97
N GLY A 210 -2.34 6.99 -26.68
CA GLY A 210 -2.49 8.44 -26.84
C GLY A 210 -3.34 9.11 -25.75
N THR A 211 -3.23 10.44 -25.71
CA THR A 211 -3.96 11.30 -24.76
C THR A 211 -5.49 11.29 -24.96
N PRO A 212 -6.07 11.11 -26.16
CA PRO A 212 -7.53 11.01 -26.30
C PRO A 212 -8.12 9.79 -25.57
N ALA A 213 -7.46 8.63 -25.67
CA ALA A 213 -7.92 7.42 -24.99
C ALA A 213 -7.75 7.53 -23.47
N LEU A 214 -6.66 8.16 -23.01
CA LEU A 214 -6.44 8.45 -21.60
C LEU A 214 -7.52 9.38 -21.03
N ALA A 215 -7.80 10.50 -21.69
CA ALA A 215 -8.80 11.46 -21.24
C ALA A 215 -10.20 10.81 -21.10
N ARG A 216 -10.61 10.01 -22.09
CA ARG A 216 -11.88 9.27 -22.01
C ARG A 216 -11.91 8.27 -20.86
N TRP A 217 -10.79 7.59 -20.60
CA TRP A 217 -10.69 6.63 -19.48
C TRP A 217 -10.75 7.33 -18.13
N MET A 218 -10.11 8.50 -17.99
CA MET A 218 -10.17 9.31 -16.77
C MET A 218 -11.61 9.76 -16.49
N VAL A 219 -12.33 10.24 -17.52
CA VAL A 219 -13.75 10.61 -17.40
C VAL A 219 -14.62 9.41 -17.02
N ALA A 220 -14.44 8.26 -17.68
CA ALA A 220 -15.22 7.05 -17.37
C ALA A 220 -14.98 6.52 -15.94
N SER A 221 -13.78 6.70 -15.42
CA SER A 221 -13.36 6.19 -14.11
C SER A 221 -13.88 7.05 -12.96
N ALA A 222 -14.06 8.36 -13.17
CA ALA A 222 -14.62 9.29 -12.18
C ALA A 222 -16.06 8.97 -11.75
N ASP A 223 -16.81 8.19 -12.53
CA ASP A 223 -18.20 7.83 -12.27
C ASP A 223 -18.39 6.71 -11.21
N GLY A 224 -17.32 6.23 -10.56
CA GLY A 224 -17.42 5.27 -9.45
C GLY A 224 -18.04 3.92 -9.82
N ALA A 225 -17.78 3.44 -11.04
CA ALA A 225 -18.53 2.33 -11.62
C ALA A 225 -18.26 0.95 -11.00
N ASP A 226 -19.21 0.05 -11.27
CA ASP A 226 -19.23 -1.35 -10.86
C ASP A 226 -17.95 -2.12 -11.21
N LYS A 227 -17.78 -3.24 -10.50
CA LYS A 227 -16.68 -4.20 -10.67
C LYS A 227 -16.47 -4.53 -12.14
N GLN A 228 -15.27 -4.25 -12.63
CA GLN A 228 -14.91 -4.46 -14.04
C GLN A 228 -13.45 -4.88 -14.16
N THR A 229 -13.06 -5.55 -15.25
CA THR A 229 -11.65 -5.79 -15.57
C THR A 229 -11.02 -4.55 -16.20
N ALA A 230 -9.68 -4.50 -16.28
CA ALA A 230 -8.98 -3.45 -17.01
C ALA A 230 -9.45 -3.34 -18.47
N GLU A 231 -9.71 -4.46 -19.15
CA GLU A 231 -10.22 -4.49 -20.53
C GLU A 231 -11.63 -3.90 -20.65
N GLN A 232 -12.51 -4.23 -19.69
CA GLN A 232 -13.86 -3.67 -19.63
C GLN A 232 -13.84 -2.16 -19.38
N ALA A 233 -12.92 -1.69 -18.52
CA ALA A 233 -12.72 -0.26 -18.30
C ALA A 233 -12.28 0.48 -19.57
N VAL A 234 -11.39 -0.11 -20.38
CA VAL A 234 -10.99 0.44 -21.69
C VAL A 234 -12.16 0.47 -22.66
N ALA A 235 -12.94 -0.61 -22.74
CA ALA A 235 -14.10 -0.69 -23.62
C ALA A 235 -15.17 0.36 -23.26
N ARG A 236 -15.41 0.57 -21.96
CA ARG A 236 -16.32 1.61 -21.46
C ARG A 236 -15.80 3.02 -21.77
N ALA A 237 -14.50 3.25 -21.59
CA ALA A 237 -13.86 4.51 -21.95
C ALA A 237 -14.03 4.84 -23.45
N ALA A 238 -13.94 3.84 -24.33
CA ALA A 238 -14.15 4.05 -25.76
C ALA A 238 -15.57 4.53 -26.12
N ALA A 239 -16.57 4.24 -25.26
CA ALA A 239 -17.95 4.69 -25.41
C ALA A 239 -18.19 6.12 -24.88
N VAL A 240 -17.24 6.71 -24.14
CA VAL A 240 -17.33 8.10 -23.69
C VAL A 240 -17.27 9.03 -24.90
N ASP A 241 -18.22 9.97 -24.95
CA ASP A 241 -18.29 10.97 -25.99
C ASP A 241 -17.02 11.84 -26.02
N ALA A 242 -16.54 12.13 -27.22
CA ALA A 242 -15.30 12.89 -27.40
C ALA A 242 -15.41 14.32 -26.82
N ALA A 243 -16.58 14.95 -26.94
CA ALA A 243 -16.78 16.30 -26.40
C ALA A 243 -16.80 16.30 -24.87
N ALA A 244 -17.31 15.22 -24.25
CA ALA A 244 -17.27 15.04 -22.81
C ALA A 244 -15.83 14.90 -22.25
N ALA A 245 -14.90 14.32 -23.03
CA ALA A 245 -13.50 14.17 -22.63
C ALA A 245 -12.58 15.32 -23.07
N ALA A 246 -13.04 16.19 -23.97
CA ALA A 246 -12.20 17.22 -24.61
C ALA A 246 -11.55 18.19 -23.60
N ALA A 247 -12.25 18.57 -22.53
CA ALA A 247 -11.71 19.45 -21.50
C ALA A 247 -10.57 18.80 -20.69
N VAL A 248 -10.73 17.51 -20.36
CA VAL A 248 -9.70 16.71 -19.68
C VAL A 248 -8.52 16.50 -20.62
N GLU A 249 -8.78 16.18 -21.90
CA GLU A 249 -7.73 15.99 -22.90
C GLU A 249 -6.89 17.26 -23.11
N ALA A 250 -7.52 18.43 -23.23
CA ALA A 250 -6.81 19.69 -23.38
C ALA A 250 -5.92 19.99 -22.15
N THR A 251 -6.45 19.74 -20.95
CA THR A 251 -5.72 19.94 -19.69
C THR A 251 -4.55 18.97 -19.56
N LEU A 252 -4.76 17.70 -19.94
CA LEU A 252 -3.74 16.66 -19.96
C LEU A 252 -2.61 17.02 -20.93
N ASN A 253 -2.94 17.43 -22.17
CA ASN A 253 -1.94 17.82 -23.15
C ASN A 253 -1.08 18.98 -22.65
N ALA A 254 -1.70 20.03 -22.10
CA ALA A 254 -0.96 21.15 -21.51
C ALA A 254 -0.03 20.69 -20.37
N THR A 255 -0.52 19.82 -19.49
CA THR A 255 0.28 19.25 -18.38
C THR A 255 1.50 18.48 -18.89
N LEU A 256 1.32 17.65 -19.91
CA LEU A 256 2.39 16.83 -20.48
C LEU A 256 3.41 17.68 -21.26
N GLU A 257 2.97 18.75 -21.93
CA GLU A 257 3.86 19.70 -22.61
C GLU A 257 4.75 20.45 -21.63
N GLU A 258 4.17 20.97 -20.53
CA GLU A 258 4.93 21.61 -19.45
C GLU A 258 5.97 20.66 -18.84
N TYR A 259 5.57 19.40 -18.64
CA TYR A 259 6.45 18.37 -18.08
C TYR A 259 7.61 18.03 -19.03
N ALA A 260 7.32 17.82 -20.31
CA ALA A 260 8.33 17.56 -21.32
C ALA A 260 9.34 18.72 -21.44
N ALA A 261 8.86 19.97 -21.32
CA ALA A 261 9.72 21.14 -21.32
C ALA A 261 10.61 21.22 -20.06
N ALA A 262 10.06 20.94 -18.88
CA ALA A 262 10.82 20.93 -17.62
C ALA A 262 11.93 19.86 -17.61
N ALA A 263 11.60 18.67 -18.13
CA ALA A 263 12.56 17.58 -18.29
C ALA A 263 13.69 17.93 -19.27
N ALA A 264 13.36 18.51 -20.42
CA ALA A 264 14.36 18.95 -21.39
C ALA A 264 15.31 20.05 -20.84
N ALA A 265 14.84 20.85 -19.89
CA ALA A 265 15.62 21.89 -19.23
C ALA A 265 16.51 21.37 -18.08
N GLY A 266 16.45 20.07 -17.76
CA GLY A 266 17.14 19.48 -16.59
C GLY A 266 16.60 19.98 -15.24
N GLY A 267 15.46 20.69 -15.25
CA GLY A 267 14.71 21.07 -14.05
C GLY A 267 13.83 19.94 -13.52
N ASP A 268 13.70 18.88 -14.31
CA ASP A 268 13.02 17.65 -13.95
C ASP A 268 13.85 16.44 -14.40
N VAL A 269 13.89 15.37 -13.61
CA VAL A 269 14.77 14.20 -13.83
C VAL A 269 14.14 13.20 -14.83
N PHE A 270 12.95 13.51 -15.33
CA PHE A 270 11.99 12.51 -15.83
C PHE A 270 11.65 12.59 -17.32
N GLY A 271 12.57 13.14 -18.13
CA GLY A 271 12.49 13.19 -19.59
C GLY A 271 12.81 11.87 -20.26
#